data_AF-A0A7X5UND4-F1
#
_entry.id   AF-A0A7X5UND4-F1
#
_cell.length_a   1.000
_cell.length_b   1.000
_cell.length_c   1.000
_cell.angle_alpha   90.00
_cell.angle_beta   90.00
_cell.angle_gamma   90.00
#
_symmetry.space_group_name_H-M   'P 1'
#
loop_
_entity.id
_entity.type
_entity.pdbx_description
1 polymer ?
#
loop_
_entity_poly.entity_id
_entity_poly.type
_entity_poly.pdbx_seq_one_letter_code
_entity_poly.pdbx_strand_id
1 'polypeptide(L)'
;MLKASDVLLVVEIVSPGSTRTDNVDKRGEYADAGIPHYWIVDITEPVSLVACHLAGEFGYQDGGAVTGEFATDDPFAVRVNLDALL
;
A
#
# COMPACT_ATOMS: atom_id res chain seq x y z
N MET A 1 20.81 -4.06 11.36
CA MET A 1 20.30 -3.72 10.02
C MET A 1 18.93 -4.37 9.90
N LEU A 2 17.93 -3.63 9.41
CA LEU A 2 16.61 -4.18 9.06
C LEU A 2 16.72 -4.82 7.67
N LYS A 3 16.23 -6.05 7.52
CA LYS A 3 16.07 -6.69 6.21
C LYS A 3 14.65 -6.48 5.71
N ALA A 4 14.45 -6.49 4.40
CA ALA A 4 13.11 -6.46 3.82
C ALA A 4 12.22 -7.62 4.33
N SER A 5 12.84 -8.78 4.61
CA SER A 5 12.17 -9.92 5.24
C SER A 5 11.64 -9.66 6.66
N ASP A 6 12.10 -8.59 7.32
CA ASP A 6 11.63 -8.18 8.65
C ASP A 6 10.45 -7.19 8.56
N VAL A 7 10.06 -6.78 7.35
CA VAL A 7 8.98 -5.82 7.09
C VAL A 7 7.68 -6.56 6.77
N LEU A 8 6.64 -6.34 7.57
CA LEU A 8 5.31 -6.90 7.32
C LEU A 8 4.46 -6.03 6.39
N LEU A 9 4.62 -4.71 6.47
CA LEU A 9 3.83 -3.74 5.73
C LEU A 9 4.71 -2.57 5.29
N VAL A 10 4.64 -2.22 4.00
CA VAL A 10 5.13 -0.94 3.47
C VAL A 10 3.93 -0.05 3.15
N VAL A 11 4.00 1.21 3.53
CA VAL A 11 3.00 2.23 3.17
C VAL A 11 3.68 3.31 2.34
N GLU A 12 3.24 3.47 1.09
CA GLU A 12 3.71 4.52 0.19
C GLU A 12 2.67 5.63 0.10
N ILE A 13 3.11 6.88 0.30
CA ILE A 13 2.28 8.07 0.13
C ILE A 13 2.62 8.69 -1.22
N VAL A 14 1.67 8.69 -2.15
CA VAL A 14 1.82 9.18 -3.51
C VAL A 14 1.38 10.64 -3.56
N SER A 15 2.31 11.52 -3.95
CA SER A 15 2.06 12.96 -4.08
C SER A 15 1.49 13.33 -5.47
N PRO A 16 0.75 14.44 -5.59
CA PRO A 16 0.32 14.95 -6.90
C PRO A 16 1.51 15.16 -7.83
N GLY A 17 1.55 14.44 -8.96
CA GLY A 17 2.63 14.52 -9.96
C GLY A 17 3.70 13.44 -9.88
N SER A 18 3.71 12.56 -8.86
CA SER A 18 4.46 11.31 -8.94
C SER A 18 3.72 10.35 -9.86
N THR A 19 4.29 10.10 -11.05
CA THR A 19 3.65 9.28 -12.09
C THR A 19 3.37 7.86 -11.59
N ARG A 20 2.20 7.31 -11.96
CA ARG A 20 1.77 5.93 -11.69
C ARG A 20 2.82 4.85 -12.04
N THR A 21 3.75 5.16 -12.95
CA THR A 21 4.87 4.29 -13.34
C THR A 21 5.83 3.99 -12.18
N ASP A 22 6.11 4.95 -11.29
CA ASP A 22 7.02 4.75 -10.13
C ASP A 22 6.44 3.72 -9.14
N ASN A 23 5.11 3.59 -9.09
CA ASN A 23 4.42 2.60 -8.26
C ASN A 23 4.50 1.19 -8.87
N VAL A 24 4.67 1.05 -10.19
CA VAL A 24 4.74 -0.27 -10.85
C VAL A 24 6.11 -0.91 -10.59
N ASP A 25 7.18 -0.13 -10.71
CA ASP A 25 8.54 -0.63 -10.50
C ASP A 25 8.77 -1.04 -9.03
N LYS A 26 8.31 -0.22 -8.07
CA LYS A 26 8.38 -0.54 -6.63
C LYS A 26 7.54 -1.74 -6.22
N ARG A 27 6.36 -1.94 -6.83
CA ARG A 27 5.51 -3.12 -6.56
C ARG A 27 6.28 -4.42 -6.84
N GLY A 28 7.05 -4.47 -7.92
CA GLY A 28 7.90 -5.61 -8.26
C GLY A 28 8.99 -5.81 -7.22
N GLU A 29 9.74 -4.76 -6.89
CA GLU A 29 10.84 -4.82 -5.91
C GLU A 29 10.39 -5.32 -4.53
N TYR A 30 9.24 -4.82 -4.02
CA TYR A 30 8.71 -5.26 -2.73
C TYR A 30 8.14 -6.68 -2.77
N ALA A 31 7.57 -7.11 -3.91
CA ALA A 31 7.11 -8.48 -4.09
C ALA A 31 8.29 -9.46 -4.15
N ASP A 32 9.34 -9.13 -4.90
CA ASP A 32 10.58 -9.90 -5.00
C ASP A 32 11.29 -9.99 -3.63
N ALA A 33 11.18 -8.93 -2.83
CA ALA A 33 11.67 -8.91 -1.45
C ALA A 33 10.80 -9.73 -0.47
N GLY A 34 9.65 -10.25 -0.91
CA GLY A 34 8.75 -11.09 -0.12
C GLY A 34 7.96 -10.34 0.95
N ILE A 35 7.79 -9.03 0.81
CA ILE A 35 7.01 -8.23 1.78
C ILE A 35 5.52 -8.63 1.65
N PRO A 36 4.85 -9.01 2.74
CA PRO A 36 3.47 -9.52 2.63
C PRO A 36 2.43 -8.46 2.25
N HIS A 37 2.58 -7.22 2.74
CA HIS A 37 1.60 -6.15 2.52
C HIS A 37 2.24 -4.88 1.98
N TYR A 38 1.54 -4.24 1.05
CA TYR A 38 1.95 -2.97 0.47
C TYR A 38 0.72 -2.09 0.25
N TRP A 39 0.68 -0.95 0.94
CA TRP A 39 -0.42 0.00 0.87
C TRP A 39 0.03 1.25 0.15
N ILE A 40 -0.84 1.74 -0.74
CA ILE A 40 -0.62 2.96 -1.50
C ILE A 40 -1.68 3.95 -1.08
N VAL A 41 -1.26 5.13 -0.61
CA VAL A 41 -2.14 6.23 -0.24
C VAL A 41 -1.95 7.36 -1.24
N ASP A 42 -2.96 7.63 -2.04
CA ASP A 42 -3.00 8.81 -2.91
C ASP A 42 -3.64 9.96 -2.13
N ILE A 43 -2.86 11.03 -1.89
CA ILE A 43 -3.32 12.21 -1.15
C ILE A 43 -3.97 13.28 -2.07
N THR A 44 -4.20 12.95 -3.34
CA THR A 44 -5.04 13.77 -4.22
C THR A 44 -6.50 13.62 -3.80
N GLU A 45 -7.22 14.72 -3.59
CA GLU A 45 -8.62 14.65 -3.17
C GLU A 45 -9.53 14.00 -4.23
N PRO A 46 -10.40 13.03 -3.84
CA PRO A 46 -10.53 12.48 -2.50
C PRO A 46 -9.39 11.51 -2.15
N VAL A 47 -8.84 11.65 -0.94
CA VAL A 47 -7.76 10.78 -0.43
C VAL A 47 -8.20 9.32 -0.52
N SER A 48 -7.35 8.48 -1.10
CA SER A 48 -7.65 7.07 -1.31
C SER A 48 -6.53 6.15 -0.87
N LEU A 49 -6.90 4.94 -0.44
CA LEU A 49 -5.98 3.88 -0.06
C LEU A 49 -6.26 2.61 -0.87
N VAL A 50 -5.21 2.05 -1.46
CA VAL A 50 -5.22 0.71 -2.07
C VAL A 50 -4.38 -0.23 -1.21
N ALA A 51 -5.02 -1.25 -0.63
CA ALA A 51 -4.35 -2.25 0.18
C ALA A 51 -4.01 -3.48 -0.67
N CYS A 52 -2.72 -3.73 -0.86
CA CYS A 52 -2.23 -4.88 -1.61
C CYS A 52 -1.69 -5.96 -0.68
N HIS A 53 -1.86 -7.22 -1.07
CA HIS A 53 -1.30 -8.41 -0.41
C HIS A 53 -0.52 -9.27 -1.41
N LEU A 54 0.58 -9.86 -0.97
CA LEU A 54 1.42 -10.70 -1.83
C LEU A 54 0.71 -12.04 -2.12
N ALA A 55 0.52 -12.35 -3.40
CA ALA A 55 -0.18 -13.53 -3.89
C ALA A 55 0.75 -14.50 -4.63
N GLY A 56 1.90 -14.81 -4.01
CA GLY A 56 2.89 -15.73 -4.56
C GLY A 56 3.48 -15.23 -5.88
N GLU A 57 3.59 -16.13 -6.88
CA GLU A 57 4.20 -15.84 -8.19
C GLU A 57 3.44 -14.79 -9.01
N PHE A 58 2.20 -14.45 -8.64
CA PHE A 58 1.42 -13.42 -9.31
C PHE A 58 1.72 -12.00 -8.81
N GLY A 59 2.62 -11.86 -7.82
CA GLY A 59 2.94 -10.57 -7.20
C GLY A 59 1.80 -10.08 -6.30
N TYR A 60 1.67 -8.76 -6.16
CA TYR A 60 0.64 -8.15 -5.33
C TYR A 60 -0.76 -8.18 -5.97
N GLN A 61 -1.77 -8.49 -5.15
CA GLN A 61 -3.19 -8.36 -5.49
C GLN A 61 -3.85 -7.31 -4.57
N ASP A 62 -4.81 -6.56 -5.10
CA ASP A 62 -5.57 -5.56 -4.32
C ASP A 62 -7.07 -5.59 -4.62
N GLY A 63 -7.86 -5.13 -3.65
CA GLY A 63 -9.33 -5.09 -3.72
C GLY A 63 -9.90 -3.81 -4.33
N GLY A 64 -9.04 -2.92 -4.85
CA GLY A 64 -9.41 -1.58 -5.28
C GLY A 64 -9.21 -0.50 -4.21
N ALA A 65 -9.43 0.75 -4.62
CA ALA A 65 -9.23 1.93 -3.79
C ALA A 65 -10.43 2.18 -2.84
N VAL A 66 -10.12 2.55 -1.61
CA VAL A 66 -11.08 2.95 -0.57
C VAL A 66 -10.88 4.42 -0.24
N THR A 67 -11.96 5.16 0.01
CA THR A 67 -11.96 6.56 0.49
C THR A 67 -12.74 6.66 1.81
N GLY A 68 -12.64 7.79 2.52
CA GLY A 68 -13.34 7.99 3.79
C GLY A 68 -12.66 7.33 4.98
N GLU A 69 -12.92 6.04 5.20
CA GLU A 69 -12.28 5.24 6.24
C GLU A 69 -11.82 3.90 5.66
N PHE A 70 -10.56 3.54 5.94
CA PHE A 70 -10.02 2.21 5.70
C PHE A 70 -9.90 1.45 7.03
N ALA A 71 -10.42 0.22 7.08
CA ALA A 71 -10.29 -0.65 8.24
C ALA A 71 -9.88 -2.05 7.78
N THR A 72 -8.93 -2.66 8.50
CA THR A 72 -8.48 -4.03 8.25
C THR A 72 -8.05 -4.68 9.57
N ASP A 73 -8.14 -6.00 9.64
CA ASP A 73 -7.56 -6.82 10.71
C ASP A 73 -6.24 -7.50 10.29
N ASP A 74 -5.85 -7.35 9.02
CA ASP A 74 -4.68 -7.96 8.38
C ASP A 74 -3.78 -6.87 7.75
N PRO A 75 -2.47 -6.80 8.05
CA PRO A 75 -1.71 -7.69 8.95
C PRO A 75 -1.96 -7.49 10.45
N PHE A 76 -2.69 -6.44 10.83
CA PHE A 76 -3.10 -6.16 12.19
C PHE A 76 -4.33 -5.25 12.17
N ALA A 77 -5.11 -5.29 13.26
CA ALA A 77 -6.25 -4.42 13.45
C ALA A 77 -5.84 -2.94 13.40
N VAL A 78 -6.31 -2.21 12.38
CA VAL A 78 -6.11 -0.77 12.23
C VAL A 78 -7.29 -0.12 11.53
N ARG A 79 -7.56 1.13 11.91
CA ARG A 79 -8.46 2.03 11.20
C ARG A 79 -7.72 3.30 10.82
N VAL A 80 -7.89 3.73 9.57
CA VAL A 80 -7.29 4.95 9.02
C VAL A 80 -8.43 5.82 8.52
N ASN A 81 -8.61 6.98 9.16
CA ASN A 81 -9.52 8.00 8.66
C ASN A 81 -8.80 8.78 7.55
N LEU A 82 -9.18 8.53 6.30
CA LEU A 82 -8.57 9.13 5.11
C LEU A 82 -9.01 10.59 4.94
N ASP A 83 -10.22 10.93 5.38
CA ASP A 83 -10.74 12.30 5.34
C ASP A 83 -10.02 13.26 6.32
N ALA A 84 -9.24 12.71 7.24
CA ALA A 84 -8.47 13.47 8.24
C ALA A 84 -6.95 13.54 7.92
N LEU A 85 -6.51 13.09 6.74
CA LEU A 85 -5.09 13.09 6.36
C LEU A 85 -4.62 14.42 5.73
N LEU A 86 -5.53 15.36 5.44
CA LEU A 86 -5.28 16.70 4.93
C LEU A 86 -5.90 17.74 5.88
#